data_AF-B2VWW2-F1
#
_entry.id   AF-B2VWW2-F1
#
_cell.length_a   1.000
_cell.length_b   1.000
_cell.length_c   1.000
_cell.angle_alpha   90.00
_cell.angle_beta   90.00
_cell.angle_gamma   90.00
#
_symmetry.space_group_name_H-M   'P 1'
#
loop_
_entity.id
_entity.type
_entity.pdbx_description
1 polymer ?
#
loop_
_entity_poly.entity_id
_entity_poly.type
_entity_poly.pdbx_seq_one_letter_code
_entity_poly.pdbx_strand_id
1 'polypeptide(L)'
;MQFLLLVQIILNQLNINLGFGKHALDINFANFERITYYGASGLTVSIFAIILSKISFGLTLLRLTEGWLKAWVWFAIATLFIFAVPVAIIPWVLCKPITKTFVDILPGECVDKHPSVIYGRFQAGSYAKLPISLHPEHPADME
;
A
#
# COMPACT_ATOMS: atom_id res chain seq x y z
N MET A 1 14.33 -0.26 -8.96
CA MET A 1 13.57 -0.61 -7.72
C MET A 1 14.10 0.13 -6.50
N GLN A 2 15.40 0.04 -6.18
CA GLN A 2 16.00 0.70 -5.01
C GLN A 2 15.70 2.21 -4.89
N PHE A 3 15.71 2.93 -6.01
CA PHE A 3 15.38 4.36 -6.04
C PHE A 3 13.97 4.68 -5.53
N LEU A 4 12.97 3.85 -5.86
CA LEU A 4 11.58 4.07 -5.41
C LEU A 4 11.45 3.89 -3.90
N LEU A 5 12.18 2.92 -3.34
CA LEU A 5 12.19 2.69 -1.90
C LEU A 5 12.88 3.85 -1.16
N LEU A 6 13.95 4.42 -1.71
CA LEU A 6 14.58 5.62 -1.14
C LEU A 6 13.62 6.80 -1.11
N VAL A 7 12.89 7.05 -2.21
CA VAL A 7 11.88 8.11 -2.26
C VAL A 7 10.79 7.87 -1.21
N GLN A 8 10.33 6.63 -1.05
CA GLN A 8 9.33 6.30 -0.04
C GLN A 8 9.83 6.54 1.38
N ILE A 9 11.07 6.16 1.69
CA ILE A 9 11.66 6.38 3.02
C ILE A 9 11.73 7.87 3.32
N ILE A 10 12.15 8.69 2.34
CA ILE A 10 12.21 10.14 2.49
C ILE A 10 10.82 10.71 2.78
N LEU A 11 9.79 10.31 2.02
CA LEU A 11 8.41 10.74 2.25
C LEU A 11 7.91 10.33 3.65
N ASN A 12 8.26 9.13 4.11
CA ASN A 12 7.89 8.66 5.44
C ASN A 12 8.58 9.47 6.56
N GLN A 13 9.87 9.78 6.38
CA GLN A 13 10.60 10.62 7.34
C GLN A 13 10.03 12.05 7.40
N LEU A 14 9.62 12.62 6.27
CA LEU A 14 8.93 13.91 6.24
C LEU A 14 7.60 13.86 7.01
N ASN A 15 6.83 12.78 6.86
CA ASN A 15 5.61 12.58 7.63
C ASN A 15 5.88 12.52 9.14
N ILE A 16 6.87 11.74 9.56
CA ILE A 16 7.25 11.62 10.98
C ILE A 16 7.69 12.98 11.53
N ASN A 17 8.47 13.75 10.76
CA ASN A 17 8.91 15.09 11.16
C ASN A 17 7.75 16.09 11.30
N LEU A 18 6.66 15.88 10.54
CA LEU A 18 5.43 16.67 10.66
C LEU A 18 4.54 16.26 11.85
N GLY A 19 4.96 15.24 12.62
CA GLY A 19 4.25 14.76 13.81
C GLY A 19 3.42 13.50 13.59
N PHE A 20 3.57 12.80 12.45
CA PHE A 20 2.92 11.52 12.23
C PHE A 20 3.35 10.50 13.30
N GLY A 21 2.40 9.99 14.08
CA GLY A 21 2.63 9.10 15.23
C GLY A 21 2.41 9.75 16.60
N LYS A 22 2.24 11.08 16.68
CA LYS A 22 1.81 11.77 17.91
C LYS A 22 0.30 11.70 18.11
N HIS A 23 -0.15 11.94 19.34
CA HIS A 23 -1.57 11.95 19.67
C HIS A 23 -2.29 13.00 18.82
N ALA A 24 -3.44 12.64 18.24
CA ALA A 24 -4.13 13.46 17.22
C ALA A 24 -4.51 14.88 17.69
N LEU A 25 -4.55 15.10 19.01
CA LEU A 25 -4.81 16.40 19.66
C LEU A 25 -3.61 17.36 19.71
N ASP A 26 -2.38 16.86 19.54
CA ASP A 26 -1.14 17.65 19.61
C ASP A 26 -0.67 18.13 18.22
N ILE A 27 -1.37 17.72 17.16
CA ILE A 27 -1.01 18.03 15.77
C ILE A 27 -1.90 19.16 15.27
N ASN A 28 -1.28 20.22 14.75
CA ASN A 28 -2.00 21.34 14.14
C ASN A 28 -2.78 20.86 12.90
N PHE A 29 -4.09 21.16 12.84
CA PHE A 29 -4.98 20.79 11.73
C PHE A 29 -4.49 21.24 10.35
N ALA A 30 -3.70 22.31 10.27
CA ALA A 30 -3.10 22.77 9.02
C ALA A 30 -2.04 21.80 8.45
N ASN A 31 -1.37 21.03 9.31
CA ASN A 31 -0.33 20.08 8.88
C ASN A 31 -0.91 18.72 8.50
N PHE A 32 -2.12 18.38 8.95
CA PHE A 32 -2.79 17.12 8.64
C PHE A 32 -3.00 16.90 7.14
N GLU A 33 -3.31 17.96 6.39
CA GLU A 33 -3.44 17.87 4.93
C GLU A 33 -2.13 17.42 4.30
N ARG A 34 -1.03 18.09 4.66
CA ARG A 34 0.31 17.79 4.12
C ARG A 34 0.78 16.38 4.48
N ILE A 35 0.56 15.95 5.73
CA ILE A 35 0.84 14.60 6.21
C ILE A 35 0.04 13.57 5.39
N THR A 36 -1.25 13.82 5.19
CA THR A 36 -2.12 12.90 4.45
C THR A 36 -1.68 12.79 2.98
N TYR A 37 -1.31 13.89 2.34
CA TYR A 37 -0.81 13.90 0.97
C TYR A 37 0.52 13.15 0.84
N TYR A 38 1.48 13.38 1.75
CA TYR A 38 2.75 12.64 1.75
C TYR A 38 2.59 11.17 2.10
N GLY A 39 1.64 10.83 2.98
CA GLY A 39 1.28 9.45 3.29
C GLY A 39 0.68 8.73 2.08
N ALA A 40 -0.27 9.36 1.39
CA ALA A 40 -0.89 8.81 0.19
C ALA A 40 0.14 8.62 -0.95
N SER A 41 1.04 9.57 -1.17
CA SER A 41 2.10 9.44 -2.16
C SER A 41 3.16 8.41 -1.76
N GLY A 42 3.51 8.32 -0.47
CA GLY A 42 4.40 7.26 0.03
C GLY A 42 3.81 5.86 -0.18
N LEU A 43 2.51 5.70 0.07
CA LEU A 43 1.79 4.44 -0.16
C LEU A 43 1.79 4.04 -1.63
N THR A 44 1.49 4.96 -2.56
CA THR A 44 1.52 4.63 -3.99
C THR A 44 2.91 4.24 -4.46
N VAL A 45 3.95 4.98 -4.06
CA VAL A 45 5.35 4.67 -4.41
C VAL A 45 5.76 3.29 -3.86
N SER A 46 5.38 2.95 -2.63
CA SER A 46 5.57 1.61 -2.06
C SER A 46 4.92 0.53 -2.91
N ILE A 47 3.64 0.71 -3.27
CA ILE A 47 2.88 -0.26 -4.06
C ILE A 47 3.56 -0.48 -5.42
N PHE A 48 3.97 0.59 -6.11
CA PHE A 48 4.71 0.48 -7.35
C PHE A 48 6.03 -0.30 -7.18
N ALA A 49 6.79 -0.03 -6.11
CA ALA A 49 8.01 -0.77 -5.83
C ALA A 49 7.73 -2.28 -5.64
N ILE A 50 6.69 -2.64 -4.89
CA ILE A 50 6.29 -4.03 -4.65
C ILE A 50 5.87 -4.72 -5.96
N ILE A 51 5.02 -4.08 -6.77
CA ILE A 51 4.57 -4.63 -8.06
C ILE A 51 5.78 -4.86 -8.98
N LEU A 52 6.66 -3.86 -9.13
CA LEU A 52 7.84 -3.96 -9.98
C LEU A 52 8.80 -5.08 -9.52
N SER A 53 8.89 -5.33 -8.21
CA SER A 53 9.64 -6.47 -7.66
C SER A 53 9.07 -7.80 -8.16
N LYS A 54 7.75 -7.95 -8.07
CA LYS A 54 7.05 -9.17 -8.51
C LYS A 54 7.12 -9.35 -10.02
N ILE A 55 7.03 -8.27 -10.79
CA ILE A 55 7.22 -8.30 -12.25
C ILE A 55 8.64 -8.73 -12.59
N SER A 56 9.66 -8.15 -11.96
CA SER A 56 11.05 -8.54 -12.22
C SER A 56 11.28 -10.03 -11.95
N PHE A 57 10.75 -10.54 -10.83
CA PHE A 57 10.83 -11.97 -10.53
C PHE A 57 10.05 -12.83 -11.53
N GLY A 58 8.84 -12.40 -11.89
CA GLY A 58 8.02 -13.09 -12.89
C GLY A 58 8.68 -13.11 -14.27
N LEU A 59 9.35 -12.04 -14.69
CA LEU A 59 10.10 -11.98 -15.94
C LEU A 59 11.31 -12.91 -15.92
N THR A 60 12.00 -13.04 -14.79
CA THR A 60 13.09 -14.03 -14.63
C THR A 60 12.56 -15.45 -14.79
N LEU A 61 11.42 -15.79 -14.16
CA LEU A 61 10.77 -17.08 -14.34
C LEU A 61 10.33 -17.30 -15.80
N LEU A 62 9.80 -16.27 -16.46
CA LEU A 62 9.39 -16.35 -17.86
C LEU A 62 10.54 -16.71 -18.80
N ARG A 63 11.77 -16.31 -18.47
CA ARG A 63 12.96 -16.72 -19.23
C ARG A 63 13.41 -18.15 -18.95
N LEU A 64 13.14 -18.68 -17.77
CA LEU A 64 13.57 -20.03 -17.37
C LEU A 64 12.53 -21.11 -17.74
N THR A 65 11.27 -20.71 -17.92
CA THR A 65 10.17 -21.67 -18.12
C THR A 65 9.74 -21.76 -19.57
N GLU A 66 9.60 -22.97 -20.09
CA GLU A 66 9.14 -23.25 -21.45
C GLU A 66 7.72 -23.83 -21.48
N GLY A 67 7.04 -23.71 -22.63
CA GLY A 67 5.72 -24.31 -22.85
C GLY A 67 4.55 -23.63 -22.11
N TRP A 68 3.60 -24.45 -21.63
CA TRP A 68 2.31 -23.99 -21.07
C TRP A 68 2.45 -23.14 -19.79
N LEU A 69 3.55 -23.33 -19.05
CA LEU A 69 3.85 -22.53 -17.86
C LEU A 69 4.10 -21.05 -18.17
N LYS A 70 4.54 -20.72 -19.39
CA LYS A 70 4.71 -19.33 -19.84
C LYS A 70 3.39 -18.56 -19.81
N ALA A 71 2.30 -19.21 -20.20
CA ALA A 71 0.96 -18.62 -20.17
C ALA A 71 0.48 -18.39 -18.72
N TRP A 72 0.78 -19.33 -17.82
CA TRP A 72 0.48 -19.18 -16.38
C TRP A 72 1.22 -18.03 -15.72
N VAL A 73 2.51 -17.87 -16.01
CA VAL A 73 3.30 -16.75 -15.46
C VAL A 73 2.75 -15.41 -15.95
N TRP A 74 2.36 -15.32 -17.22
CA TRP A 74 1.76 -14.10 -17.75
C TRP A 74 0.39 -13.79 -17.10
N PHE A 75 -0.44 -14.81 -16.89
CA PHE A 75 -1.71 -14.68 -16.16
C PHE A 75 -1.49 -14.21 -14.72
N ALA A 76 -0.47 -14.75 -14.03
CA ALA A 76 -0.13 -14.35 -12.67
C ALA A 76 0.30 -12.87 -12.60
N ILE A 77 1.13 -12.41 -13.54
CA ILE A 77 1.56 -11.01 -13.63
C ILE A 77 0.35 -10.08 -13.88
N ALA A 78 -0.51 -10.44 -14.83
CA ALA A 78 -1.72 -9.66 -15.15
C ALA A 78 -2.65 -9.56 -13.93
N THR A 79 -2.85 -10.67 -13.23
CA THR A 79 -3.68 -10.72 -12.02
C THR A 79 -3.12 -9.81 -10.93
N LEU A 80 -1.82 -9.89 -10.64
CA LEU A 80 -1.17 -9.02 -9.65
C LEU A 80 -1.31 -7.53 -9.99
N PHE A 81 -1.23 -7.17 -11.27
CA PHE A 81 -1.42 -5.78 -11.70
C PHE A 81 -2.85 -5.31 -11.48
N ILE A 82 -3.84 -6.11 -11.89
CA ILE A 82 -5.27 -5.82 -11.68
C ILE A 82 -5.56 -5.65 -10.20
N PHE A 83 -4.93 -6.44 -9.33
CA PHE A 83 -5.16 -6.32 -7.89
C PHE A 83 -4.45 -5.12 -7.23
N ALA A 84 -3.36 -4.64 -7.82
CA ALA A 84 -2.56 -3.58 -7.20
C ALA A 84 -2.96 -2.17 -7.64
N VAL A 85 -3.52 -2.01 -8.85
CA VAL A 85 -4.03 -0.73 -9.36
C VAL A 85 -5.12 -0.13 -8.46
N PRO A 86 -6.15 -0.87 -8.00
CA PRO A 86 -7.17 -0.32 -7.11
C PRO A 86 -6.59 0.17 -5.79
N VAL A 87 -5.61 -0.55 -5.22
CA VAL A 87 -4.96 -0.17 -3.96
C VAL A 87 -4.22 1.16 -4.08
N ALA A 88 -3.58 1.42 -5.22
CA ALA A 88 -2.91 2.70 -5.47
C ALA A 88 -3.89 3.85 -5.71
N ILE A 89 -5.10 3.56 -6.21
CA ILE A 89 -6.12 4.56 -6.56
C ILE A 89 -6.99 4.94 -5.35
N ILE A 90 -7.34 3.96 -4.50
CA ILE A 90 -8.19 4.13 -3.30
C ILE A 90 -7.86 5.40 -2.50
N PRO A 91 -6.59 5.69 -2.13
CA PRO A 91 -6.23 6.89 -1.37
C PRO A 91 -6.66 8.21 -2.04
N TRP A 92 -6.84 8.24 -3.36
CA TRP A 92 -7.14 9.46 -4.13
C TRP A 92 -8.63 9.66 -4.41
N VAL A 93 -9.40 8.58 -4.39
CA VAL A 93 -10.84 8.57 -4.73
C VAL A 93 -11.76 8.42 -3.52
N LEU A 94 -11.24 8.02 -2.35
CA LEU A 94 -12.08 7.79 -1.17
C LEU A 94 -12.75 9.07 -0.64
N CYS A 95 -12.01 10.16 -0.51
CA CYS A 95 -12.54 11.41 0.00
C CYS A 95 -11.88 12.62 -0.65
N LYS A 96 -12.66 13.69 -0.81
CA LYS A 96 -12.18 15.03 -1.15
C LYS A 96 -12.57 15.98 0.01
N PRO A 97 -11.61 16.61 0.71
CA PRO A 97 -10.15 16.43 0.66
C PRO A 97 -9.69 15.13 1.35
N ILE A 98 -8.52 14.62 0.96
CA ILE A 98 -7.97 13.33 1.44
C ILE A 98 -7.88 13.31 2.97
N THR A 99 -7.63 14.47 3.60
CA THR A 99 -7.55 14.64 5.05
C THR A 99 -8.80 14.20 5.82
N LYS A 100 -9.98 14.16 5.17
CA LYS A 100 -11.22 13.65 5.79
C LYS A 100 -11.08 12.21 6.27
N THR A 101 -10.27 11.39 5.61
CA THR A 101 -10.19 9.96 5.96
C THR A 101 -9.69 9.73 7.38
N PHE A 102 -8.96 10.69 7.95
CA PHE A 102 -8.38 10.59 9.30
C PHE A 102 -9.09 11.46 10.33
N VAL A 103 -9.81 12.50 9.91
CA VAL A 103 -10.56 13.42 10.78
C VAL A 103 -11.94 13.74 10.18
N ASP A 104 -12.98 13.07 10.68
CA ASP A 104 -14.38 13.25 10.23
C ASP A 104 -14.98 14.64 10.56
N ILE A 105 -14.33 15.42 11.43
CA ILE A 105 -14.75 16.76 11.87
C ILE A 105 -14.68 17.85 10.78
N LEU A 106 -14.00 17.56 9.68
CA LEU A 106 -13.66 18.55 8.67
C LEU A 106 -14.74 18.46 7.56
N PRO A 107 -15.20 19.53 6.89
CA PRO A 107 -16.25 19.46 5.83
C PRO A 107 -15.76 18.90 4.47
N GLY A 108 -16.32 17.78 3.97
CA GLY A 108 -15.89 17.13 2.72
C GLY A 108 -16.84 16.04 2.24
N GLU A 109 -16.77 15.70 0.96
CA GLU A 109 -17.51 14.56 0.39
C GLU A 109 -16.60 13.34 0.36
N CYS A 110 -17.14 12.22 0.86
CA CYS A 110 -16.52 10.91 0.75
C CYS A 110 -17.40 10.01 -0.11
N VAL A 111 -16.76 9.27 -1.02
CA VAL A 111 -17.41 8.18 -1.75
C VAL A 111 -17.59 7.01 -0.80
N ASP A 112 -18.68 6.25 -0.95
CA ASP A 112 -19.00 5.07 -0.13
C ASP A 112 -17.76 4.19 0.11
N LYS A 113 -17.41 3.98 1.39
CA LYS A 113 -16.22 3.22 1.82
C LYS A 113 -16.40 1.70 1.68
N HIS A 114 -17.63 1.24 1.45
CA HIS A 114 -18.03 -0.16 1.40
C HIS A 114 -17.24 -1.01 0.37
N PRO A 115 -16.99 -0.55 -0.88
CA PRO A 115 -16.24 -1.31 -1.87
C PRO A 115 -14.78 -1.53 -1.47
N SER A 116 -14.14 -0.53 -0.86
CA SER A 116 -12.73 -0.59 -0.46
C SER A 116 -12.49 -1.53 0.71
N VAL A 117 -13.44 -1.64 1.65
CA VAL A 117 -13.36 -2.58 2.78
C VAL A 117 -13.51 -4.02 2.30
N ILE A 118 -14.45 -4.30 1.38
CA ILE A 118 -14.61 -5.63 0.79
C ILE A 118 -13.35 -6.04 0.04
N TYR A 119 -12.80 -5.10 -0.74
CA TYR A 119 -11.57 -5.33 -1.49
C TYR A 119 -10.37 -5.63 -0.59
N GLY A 120 -10.20 -4.85 0.49
CA GLY A 120 -9.15 -5.10 1.48
C GLY A 120 -9.30 -6.46 2.18
N ARG A 121 -10.53 -6.86 2.53
CA ARG A 121 -10.82 -8.19 3.11
C ARG A 121 -10.50 -9.32 2.13
N PHE A 122 -10.85 -9.17 0.86
CA PHE A 122 -10.55 -10.16 -0.18
C PHE A 122 -9.03 -10.33 -0.35
N GLN A 123 -8.30 -9.22 -0.34
CA GLN A 123 -6.85 -9.23 -0.47
C GLN A 123 -6.17 -9.87 0.77
N ALA A 124 -6.61 -9.54 1.99
CA ALA A 124 -6.13 -10.16 3.21
C ALA A 124 -6.41 -11.68 3.23
N GLY A 125 -7.60 -12.10 2.81
CA GLY A 125 -7.96 -13.52 2.72
C GLY A 125 -7.11 -14.28 1.70
N SER A 126 -6.69 -13.64 0.62
CA SER A 126 -5.82 -14.24 -0.40
C SER A 126 -4.40 -14.47 0.13
N TYR A 127 -3.85 -13.52 0.91
CA TYR A 127 -2.53 -13.67 1.53
C TYR A 127 -2.53 -14.62 2.73
N ALA A 128 -3.63 -14.69 3.49
CA ALA A 128 -3.78 -15.62 4.61
C ALA A 128 -3.79 -17.11 4.17
N LYS A 129 -4.00 -17.38 2.88
CA LYS A 129 -3.87 -18.74 2.31
C LYS A 129 -2.44 -19.10 1.88
N LEU A 130 -1.51 -18.14 1.87
CA LEU A 130 -0.08 -18.41 1.82
C LEU A 130 0.33 -18.77 3.26
N PRO A 131 0.90 -19.96 3.47
CA PRO A 131 0.56 -20.80 4.60
C PRO A 131 0.99 -20.21 5.94
N ILE A 132 0.29 -20.68 6.97
CA ILE A 132 0.70 -21.06 8.34
C ILE A 132 2.18 -21.50 8.55
N SER A 133 3.07 -21.42 7.55
CA SER A 133 4.50 -21.75 7.61
C SER A 133 5.43 -20.55 7.80
N LEU A 134 4.92 -19.31 7.89
CA LEU A 134 5.71 -18.15 8.32
C LEU A 134 4.96 -17.39 9.41
N HIS A 135 4.78 -18.03 10.56
CA HIS A 135 4.92 -17.30 11.81
C HIS A 135 6.43 -17.05 11.93
N PRO A 136 6.99 -15.87 11.62
CA PRO A 136 8.21 -15.49 12.32
C PRO A 136 7.81 -15.53 13.79
N GLU A 137 8.46 -16.44 14.51
CA GLU A 137 8.73 -16.36 15.92
C GLU A 137 8.57 -14.91 16.39
N HIS A 138 7.57 -14.69 17.23
CA HIS A 138 7.53 -13.54 18.09
C HIS A 138 8.85 -13.48 18.86
N PRO A 139 9.75 -12.50 18.65
CA PRO A 139 10.60 -12.08 19.73
C PRO A 139 9.77 -11.06 20.52
N ALA A 140 9.03 -11.55 21.51
CA ALA A 140 9.17 -10.91 22.81
C ALA A 140 10.66 -10.93 23.15
N ASP A 141 11.08 -9.99 24.00
CA ASP A 141 12.43 -9.85 24.53
C ASP A 141 13.33 -8.92 23.68
N MET A 142 13.15 -7.62 23.88
CA MET A 142 14.27 -6.76 24.27
C MET A 142 13.74 -5.52 25.00
N GLU A 143 13.92 -5.58 26.34
CA GLU A 143 13.79 -4.56 27.41
C GLU A 143 12.39 -4.14 27.88
#